data_AF-A0A3M2TSP2-F1
#
_entry.id   AF-A0A3M2TSP2-F1
#
_cell.length_a   1.000
_cell.length_b   1.000
_cell.length_c   1.000
_cell.angle_alpha   90.00
_cell.angle_beta   90.00
_cell.angle_gamma   90.00
#
_symmetry.space_group_name_H-M   'P 1'
#
loop_
_entity.id
_entity.type
_entity.pdbx_description
1 polymer ?
#
loop_
_entity_poly.entity_id
_entity_poly.type
_entity_poly.pdbx_seq_one_letter_code
_entity_poly.pdbx_strand_id
1 'polypeptide(L)'
;MGSMGVWVRLHYVYPYPHVDELIPLMAAGKILPYLDIPFQHASPKILKLMKRPAFEDKTLARIKNWREQCPDLIIRSTFIVGFPGETEEDFQYLLDWLTEAQL
;
A
#
# COMPACT_ATOMS: atom_id res chain seq x y z
N MET A 1 -2.89 -7.62 21.71
CA MET A 1 -3.62 -8.69 21.02
C MET A 1 -5.10 -8.51 21.29
N GLY A 2 -5.99 -8.92 20.38
CA GLY A 2 -7.44 -8.80 20.56
C GLY A 2 -7.90 -9.41 21.90
N SER A 3 -9.07 -9.01 22.41
CA SER A 3 -9.55 -9.40 23.75
C SER A 3 -9.63 -10.92 24.00
N MET A 4 -9.62 -11.72 22.93
CA MET A 4 -9.66 -13.18 22.97
C MET A 4 -8.29 -13.87 22.77
N GLY A 5 -7.19 -13.11 22.71
CA GLY A 5 -5.84 -13.65 22.49
C GLY A 5 -5.56 -14.22 21.08
N VAL A 6 -6.48 -14.03 20.14
CA VAL A 6 -6.35 -14.46 18.74
C VAL A 6 -5.81 -13.36 17.83
N TRP A 7 -5.25 -13.75 16.69
CA TRP A 7 -4.86 -12.82 15.63
C TRP A 7 -6.01 -12.52 14.69
N VAL A 8 -6.13 -11.25 14.33
CA VAL A 8 -7.01 -10.77 13.26
C VAL A 8 -6.11 -10.15 12.20
N ARG A 9 -6.09 -10.76 11.01
CA ARG A 9 -5.31 -10.32 9.85
C ARG A 9 -6.24 -9.90 8.73
N LEU A 10 -6.00 -8.73 8.17
CA LEU A 10 -6.79 -8.19 7.06
C LEU A 10 -6.12 -8.55 5.73
N HIS A 11 -6.94 -8.99 4.76
CA HIS A 11 -6.53 -9.30 3.39
C HIS A 11 -7.37 -8.49 2.40
N TYR A 12 -6.80 -8.20 1.23
CA TYR A 12 -7.48 -7.46 0.16
C TYR A 12 -8.01 -6.08 0.60
N VAL A 13 -7.20 -5.33 1.35
CA VAL A 13 -7.54 -3.98 1.79
C VAL A 13 -7.39 -3.02 0.63
N TYR A 14 -8.48 -2.37 0.22
CA TYR A 14 -8.40 -1.33 -0.79
C TYR A 14 -7.90 -0.02 -0.18
N PRO A 15 -6.98 0.74 -0.82
CA PRO A 15 -6.32 1.89 -0.20
C PRO A 15 -7.17 3.16 -0.20
N TYR A 16 -8.37 3.05 0.38
CA TYR A 16 -9.20 4.21 0.68
C TYR A 16 -8.66 4.99 1.89
N PRO A 17 -9.10 6.25 2.09
CA PRO A 17 -8.68 7.06 3.23
C PRO A 17 -8.95 6.40 4.60
N HIS A 18 -10.02 5.60 4.73
CA HIS A 18 -10.38 4.94 6.00
C HIS A 18 -9.34 3.91 6.49
N VAL A 19 -8.40 3.48 5.64
CA VAL A 19 -7.30 2.60 6.07
C VAL A 19 -6.45 3.29 7.13
N ASP A 20 -6.38 4.62 7.13
CA ASP A 20 -5.64 5.40 8.13
C ASP A 20 -6.16 5.14 9.55
N GLU A 21 -7.46 4.85 9.71
CA GLU A 21 -8.10 4.55 11.01
C GLU A 21 -7.71 3.16 11.55
N LEU A 22 -7.18 2.27 10.69
CA LEU A 22 -6.73 0.93 11.09
C LEU A 22 -5.35 0.98 11.75
N ILE A 23 -4.51 1.96 11.41
CA ILE A 23 -3.12 2.01 11.88
C ILE A 23 -3.02 2.13 13.40
N PRO A 24 -3.78 3.00 14.09
CA PRO A 24 -3.77 3.05 15.55
C PRO A 24 -4.24 1.74 16.20
N LEU A 25 -5.15 0.99 15.55
CA LEU A 25 -5.61 -0.31 16.05
C LEU A 25 -4.53 -1.39 15.90
N MET A 26 -3.73 -1.32 14.84
CA MET A 26 -2.57 -2.18 14.63
C MET A 26 -1.46 -1.86 15.64
N ALA A 27 -1.15 -0.57 15.86
CA ALA A 27 -0.18 -0.12 16.85
C ALA A 27 -0.58 -0.51 18.28
N ALA A 28 -1.88 -0.47 18.62
CA ALA A 28 -2.40 -0.96 19.89
C ALA A 28 -2.48 -2.51 19.99
N GLY A 29 -2.05 -3.23 18.95
CA GLY A 29 -2.06 -4.69 18.88
C GLY A 29 -3.46 -5.30 18.91
N LYS A 30 -4.52 -4.54 18.56
CA LYS A 30 -5.88 -5.07 18.44
C LYS A 30 -6.06 -5.83 17.12
N ILE A 31 -5.37 -5.38 16.09
CA ILE A 31 -5.28 -6.00 14.76
C ILE A 31 -3.81 -6.30 14.52
N LEU A 32 -3.51 -7.36 13.76
CA LEU A 32 -2.13 -7.64 13.38
C LEU A 32 -1.61 -6.51 12.46
N PRO A 33 -0.37 -6.01 12.67
CA PRO A 33 0.23 -4.93 11.86
C PRO A 33 0.64 -5.44 10.48
N TYR A 34 -0.35 -5.80 9.68
CA TYR A 34 -0.20 -6.37 8.34
C TYR A 34 -1.27 -5.81 7.42
N LEU A 35 -0.85 -5.13 6.36
CA LEU A 35 -1.70 -4.59 5.33
C LEU A 35 -1.40 -5.24 3.98
N ASP A 36 -2.42 -5.87 3.41
CA ASP A 36 -2.38 -6.43 2.06
C ASP A 36 -3.13 -5.50 1.12
N ILE A 37 -2.39 -4.64 0.41
CA ILE A 37 -2.94 -3.57 -0.42
C ILE A 37 -2.44 -3.72 -1.85
N PRO A 38 -3.31 -4.01 -2.83
CA PRO A 38 -2.88 -4.18 -4.22
C PRO A 38 -2.74 -2.82 -4.93
N PHE A 39 -1.52 -2.31 -4.99
CA PHE A 39 -1.19 -1.03 -5.65
C PHE A 39 -1.21 -1.12 -7.18
N GLN A 40 -0.94 -2.32 -7.73
CA GLN A 40 -0.95 -2.66 -9.17
C GLN A 40 0.19 -2.02 -9.98
N HIS A 41 0.39 -0.72 -9.88
CA HIS A 41 1.51 -0.01 -10.48
C HIS A 41 1.75 1.29 -9.70
N ALA A 42 2.85 1.97 -9.95
CA ALA A 42 3.10 3.32 -9.44
C ALA A 42 2.93 4.43 -10.50
N SER A 43 3.11 4.15 -11.80
CA SER A 43 3.11 5.16 -12.85
C SER A 43 1.71 5.77 -12.96
N PRO A 44 1.60 7.10 -12.87
CA PRO A 44 0.36 7.80 -13.11
C PRO A 44 -0.39 7.38 -14.37
N LYS A 45 0.32 7.45 -15.49
CA LYS A 45 -0.19 7.12 -16.81
C LYS A 45 -0.75 5.70 -16.83
N ILE A 46 -0.01 4.73 -16.30
CA ILE A 46 -0.42 3.32 -16.31
C ILE A 46 -1.58 3.07 -15.36
N LEU A 47 -1.57 3.65 -14.17
CA LEU A 47 -2.68 3.57 -13.22
C LEU A 47 -3.97 4.15 -13.80
N LYS A 48 -3.90 5.27 -14.50
CA LYS A 48 -5.05 5.83 -15.23
C LYS A 48 -5.58 4.87 -16.30
N LEU A 49 -4.71 4.21 -17.07
CA LEU A 49 -5.10 3.19 -18.06
C LEU A 49 -5.71 1.94 -17.41
N MET A 50 -5.24 1.57 -16.22
CA MET A 50 -5.83 0.52 -15.36
C MET A 50 -7.15 0.94 -14.69
N LYS A 51 -7.68 2.14 -14.99
CA LYS A 51 -8.88 2.74 -14.38
C LYS A 51 -8.74 2.96 -12.86
N ARG A 52 -7.53 3.37 -12.42
CA ARG A 52 -7.18 3.68 -11.02
C ARG A 52 -6.67 5.12 -10.85
N PRO A 53 -7.45 6.15 -11.21
CA PRO A 53 -6.99 7.54 -11.17
C PRO A 53 -6.77 8.10 -9.74
N ALA A 54 -7.25 7.43 -8.70
CA ALA A 54 -7.23 7.96 -7.32
C ALA A 54 -5.89 7.78 -6.58
N PHE A 55 -4.84 7.32 -7.26
CA PHE A 55 -3.69 6.70 -6.61
C PHE A 55 -2.39 7.53 -6.58
N GLU A 56 -2.33 8.63 -7.32
CA GLU A 56 -1.03 9.18 -7.74
C GLU A 56 -0.30 10.03 -6.71
N ASP A 57 -0.96 10.86 -5.91
CA ASP A 57 -0.20 11.92 -5.21
C ASP A 57 0.05 11.70 -3.71
N LYS A 58 -0.53 10.66 -3.10
CA LYS A 58 -0.45 10.51 -1.63
C LYS A 58 0.02 9.16 -1.13
N THR A 59 0.20 8.15 -1.98
CA THR A 59 0.43 6.78 -1.50
C THR A 59 1.77 6.65 -0.76
N LEU A 60 2.87 7.22 -1.27
CA LEU A 60 4.18 7.21 -0.57
C LEU A 60 4.13 7.94 0.77
N ALA A 61 3.59 9.17 0.78
CA ALA A 61 3.43 9.94 2.01
C ALA A 61 2.56 9.20 3.04
N ARG A 62 1.53 8.48 2.57
CA ARG A 62 0.65 7.71 3.43
C ARG A 62 1.35 6.48 4.01
N ILE A 63 2.11 5.74 3.21
CA ILE A 63 2.95 4.61 3.66
C ILE A 63 3.93 5.08 4.74
N LYS A 64 4.60 6.22 4.51
CA LYS A 64 5.54 6.81 5.47
C LYS A 64 4.84 7.14 6.79
N ASN A 65 3.73 7.87 6.74
CA ASN A 65 2.94 8.21 7.92
C ASN A 65 2.43 6.96 8.68
N TRP A 66 2.04 5.91 7.96
CA TRP A 66 1.63 4.66 8.59
C TRP A 66 2.76 3.96 9.33
N ARG A 67 3.97 3.92 8.76
CA ARG A 67 5.15 3.34 9.43
C ARG A 67 5.62 4.19 10.60
N GLU A 68 5.45 5.51 10.56
CA GLU A 68 5.72 6.39 11.71
C GLU A 68 4.79 6.07 12.89
N GLN A 69 3.51 5.79 12.62
CA GLN A 69 2.53 5.44 13.65
C GLN A 69 2.62 3.97 14.11
N CYS A 70 3.00 3.06 13.23
CA CYS A 70 3.13 1.63 13.50
C CYS A 70 4.44 1.12 12.87
N PRO A 71 5.59 1.20 13.58
CA PRO A 71 6.90 0.81 13.06
C PRO A 71 6.99 -0.67 12.64
N ASP A 72 6.20 -1.53 13.30
CA ASP A 72 6.15 -2.98 13.00
C ASP A 72 5.23 -3.32 11.80
N LEU A 73 4.68 -2.31 11.11
CA LEU A 73 3.76 -2.50 10.00
C LEU A 73 4.44 -3.18 8.80
N ILE A 74 3.93 -4.36 8.45
CA ILE A 74 4.24 -5.03 7.20
C ILE A 74 3.21 -4.65 6.14
N ILE A 75 3.69 -4.17 4.99
CA ILE A 75 2.85 -3.90 3.81
C ILE A 75 3.20 -4.94 2.75
N ARG A 76 2.19 -5.69 2.31
CA ARG A 76 2.26 -6.56 1.14
C ARG A 76 1.51 -5.88 0.00
N SER A 77 2.08 -5.95 -1.19
CA SER A 77 1.41 -5.49 -2.40
C SER A 77 1.64 -6.44 -3.59
N THR A 78 0.92 -6.16 -4.67
CA THR A 78 1.05 -6.83 -5.97
C THR A 78 1.23 -5.76 -7.03
N PHE A 79 2.18 -6.00 -7.94
CA PHE A 79 2.49 -5.13 -9.07
C PHE A 79 2.37 -5.91 -10.39
N ILE A 80 1.92 -5.22 -11.43
CA ILE A 80 1.74 -5.74 -12.79
C ILE A 80 2.66 -4.91 -13.70
N VAL A 81 3.57 -5.59 -14.38
CA VAL A 81 4.47 -5.01 -15.38
C VAL A 81 4.09 -5.49 -16.78
N GLY A 82 4.54 -4.81 -17.82
CA GLY A 82 4.19 -5.10 -19.21
C GLY A 82 2.73 -4.80 -19.54
N PHE A 83 2.10 -3.87 -18.82
CA PHE A 83 0.73 -3.45 -19.13
C PHE A 83 0.67 -2.78 -20.51
N PRO A 84 -0.38 -2.98 -21.34
CA PRO A 84 -0.48 -2.33 -22.65
C PRO A 84 -0.33 -0.80 -22.57
N GLY A 85 0.77 -0.27 -23.11
CA GLY A 85 1.12 1.15 -23.08
C GLY A 85 2.21 1.55 -22.08
N GLU A 86 2.72 0.61 -21.28
CA GLU A 86 3.89 0.76 -20.41
C GLU A 86 5.15 1.04 -21.25
N THR A 87 5.88 2.09 -20.87
CA THR A 87 7.19 2.43 -21.44
C THR A 87 8.29 2.12 -20.45
N GLU A 88 9.55 2.15 -20.90
CA GLU A 88 10.72 2.02 -20.03
C GLU A 88 10.72 3.08 -18.91
N GLU A 89 10.27 4.31 -19.20
CA GLU A 89 10.15 5.38 -18.21
C GLU A 89 9.10 5.05 -17.14
N ASP A 90 7.96 4.47 -17.54
CA ASP A 90 6.92 4.04 -16.59
C ASP A 90 7.44 2.93 -15.67
N PHE A 91 8.24 2.01 -16.24
CA PHE A 91 8.85 0.91 -15.50
C PHE A 91 9.93 1.42 -14.53
N GLN A 92 10.83 2.31 -14.97
CA GLN A 92 11.83 2.91 -14.09
C GLN A 92 11.18 3.70 -12.95
N TYR A 93 10.11 4.46 -13.25
CA TYR A 93 9.33 5.14 -12.22
C TYR A 93 8.78 4.16 -11.17
N LEU A 94 8.29 2.99 -11.60
CA LEU A 94 7.85 1.95 -10.67
C LEU A 94 8.99 1.45 -9.78
N LEU A 95 10.19 1.21 -10.32
CA LEU A 95 11.34 0.74 -9.54
C LEU A 95 11.79 1.78 -8.50
N ASP A 96 11.86 3.05 -8.89
CA ASP A 96 12.22 4.14 -8.00
C ASP A 96 11.18 4.27 -6.87
N TRP A 97 9.90 4.18 -7.23
CA TRP A 97 8.79 4.22 -6.29
C TRP A 97 8.82 3.04 -5.30
N LEU A 98 9.11 1.82 -5.75
CA LEU A 98 9.25 0.63 -4.89
C LEU A 98 10.40 0.80 -3.90
N THR A 99 11.51 1.36 -4.37
CA THR A 99 12.69 1.65 -3.54
C THR A 99 12.34 2.64 -2.44
N GLU A 100 11.68 3.75 -2.79
CA GLU A 100 11.24 4.75 -1.81
C GLU A 100 10.18 4.19 -0.84
N ALA A 101 9.22 3.42 -1.36
CA ALA A 101 8.20 2.76 -0.57
C ALA A 101 8.75 1.62 0.31
N GLN A 102 9.98 1.17 0.09
CA GLN A 102 10.56 -0.02 0.71
C GLN A 102 9.63 -1.24 0.55
N LEU A 103 9.31 -1.58 -0.70
CA LEU A 103 8.42 -2.68 -1.10
C LEU A 103 9.05 -3.62 -2.13
#